data_AF-K2E3A9-F1
#
_entry.id   AF-K2E3A9-F1
#
_cell.length_a   1.000
_cell.length_b   1.000
_cell.length_c   1.000
_cell.angle_alpha   90.00
_cell.angle_beta   90.00
_cell.angle_gamma   90.00
#
_symmetry.space_group_name_H-M   'P 1'
#
loop_
_entity.id
_entity.type
_entity.pdbx_description
1 polymer ?
#
loop_
_entity_poly.entity_id
_entity_poly.type
_entity_poly.pdbx_seq_one_letter_code
_entity_poly.pdbx_strand_id
1 'polypeptide(L)'
;MPIANFNPQEFGQSLAHQAQQVIPEDLTEEQTQYVVNKVYQFCVLAGNALNQDPNITFDANQACVIAQFIGEWTFHKSIDVIRANIPQDCWDQILQEVAFAVFEMAKQTQTQKVSQDQAVAMVEQEVLASYEKSLRELVKTGKVKEEDVSNILAHSNIDQMVQSEENMPEMSKEEEEKTIKYASIALLLKTLPDIKKEKILSALGTQEKEQIKMFMQIPDLETKVDPVLIDQFLKNFKQNMPSIKRHIYSQANSIMSLKERFTDLEIKKVTQFERKKIRDYVDYCLVDIPTAYIPVEFSPQVSSIITNYIKSKLPA
;
A
#
# COMPACT_ATOMS: atom_id res chain seq x y z
N MET A 1 -12.87 19.33 13.66
CA MET A 1 -11.64 18.82 14.32
C MET A 1 -10.77 18.26 13.21
N PRO A 2 -9.44 18.44 13.23
CA PRO A 2 -8.59 17.88 12.18
C PRO A 2 -8.78 16.36 12.11
N ILE A 3 -8.90 15.82 10.90
CA ILE A 3 -9.04 14.39 10.66
C ILE A 3 -7.70 13.74 11.00
N ALA A 4 -7.70 12.89 12.03
CA ALA A 4 -6.49 12.25 12.49
C ALA A 4 -5.84 11.44 11.35
N ASN A 5 -4.52 11.54 11.20
CA ASN A 5 -3.73 10.82 10.19
C ASN A 5 -3.95 11.22 8.72
N PHE A 6 -4.60 12.35 8.44
CA PHE A 6 -4.68 12.90 7.09
C PHE A 6 -3.92 14.23 6.98
N ASN A 7 -2.89 14.26 6.12
CA ASN A 7 -2.08 15.44 5.84
C ASN A 7 -2.36 15.91 4.39
N PRO A 8 -3.18 16.96 4.19
CA PRO A 8 -3.53 17.46 2.86
C PRO A 8 -2.32 17.86 2.02
N GLN A 9 -1.27 18.40 2.65
CA GLN A 9 -0.07 18.89 1.96
C GLN A 9 0.74 17.72 1.39
N GLU A 10 1.01 16.69 2.19
CA GLU A 10 1.74 15.51 1.74
C GLU A 10 0.95 14.73 0.67
N PHE A 11 -0.35 14.58 0.87
CA PHE A 11 -1.22 13.89 -0.08
C PHE A 11 -1.28 14.64 -1.43
N GLY A 12 -1.50 15.96 -1.38
CA GLY A 12 -1.51 16.80 -2.59
C GLY A 12 -0.18 16.79 -3.33
N GLN A 13 0.96 16.78 -2.62
CA GLN A 13 2.29 16.67 -3.25
C GLN A 13 2.46 15.34 -3.98
N SER A 14 2.03 14.24 -3.36
CA SER A 14 2.07 12.91 -3.98
C SER A 14 1.24 12.87 -5.26
N LEU A 15 0.01 13.39 -5.21
CA LEU A 15 -0.89 13.37 -6.35
C LEU A 15 -0.41 14.26 -7.50
N ALA A 16 0.13 15.44 -7.19
CA ALA A 16 0.71 16.32 -8.18
C ALA A 16 1.96 15.71 -8.85
N HIS A 17 2.77 14.97 -8.08
CA HIS A 17 3.91 14.23 -8.64
C HIS A 17 3.47 13.10 -9.58
N GLN A 18 2.39 12.38 -9.25
CA GLN A 18 1.80 11.37 -10.13
C GLN A 18 1.27 12.02 -11.41
N ALA A 19 0.51 13.10 -11.28
CA ALA A 19 -0.01 13.86 -12.42
C ALA A 19 1.11 14.26 -13.39
N GLN A 20 2.24 14.75 -12.87
CA GLN A 20 3.39 15.16 -13.69
C GLN A 20 3.92 14.04 -14.61
N GLN A 21 3.78 12.77 -14.23
CA GLN A 21 4.28 11.63 -15.00
C GLN A 21 3.38 11.24 -16.17
N VAL A 22 2.11 11.67 -16.15
CA VAL A 22 1.08 11.27 -17.11
C VAL A 22 0.53 12.44 -17.91
N ILE A 23 1.11 13.64 -17.77
CA ILE A 23 0.73 14.80 -18.58
C ILE A 23 1.02 14.51 -20.06
N PRO A 24 0.06 14.77 -20.97
CA PRO A 24 0.27 14.59 -22.39
C PRO A 24 1.40 15.46 -22.96
N GLU A 25 2.20 14.89 -23.88
CA GLU A 25 3.35 15.57 -24.50
C GLU A 25 2.97 16.78 -25.38
N ASP A 26 1.69 16.94 -25.74
CA ASP A 26 1.19 18.07 -26.53
C ASP A 26 1.09 19.39 -25.74
N LEU A 27 1.22 19.36 -24.41
CA LEU A 27 1.19 20.55 -23.57
C LEU A 27 2.56 21.24 -23.51
N THR A 28 2.55 22.58 -23.48
CA THR A 28 3.76 23.36 -23.24
C THR A 28 4.26 23.19 -21.80
N GLU A 29 5.49 23.60 -21.52
CA GLU A 29 6.04 23.58 -20.16
C GLU A 29 5.22 24.43 -19.19
N GLU A 30 4.76 25.61 -19.63
CA GLU A 30 3.91 26.51 -18.82
C GLU A 30 2.55 25.86 -18.52
N GLN A 31 1.93 25.23 -19.52
CA GLN A 31 0.68 24.49 -19.37
C GLN A 31 0.85 23.28 -18.44
N THR A 32 1.94 22.54 -18.58
CA THR A 32 2.30 21.42 -17.71
C THR A 32 2.42 21.87 -16.25
N GLN A 33 3.16 22.95 -16.00
CA GLN A 33 3.30 23.51 -14.65
C GLN A 33 1.96 23.99 -14.10
N TYR A 34 1.11 24.60 -14.94
CA TYR A 34 -0.23 25.01 -14.54
C TYR A 34 -1.06 23.81 -14.05
N VAL A 35 -1.12 22.72 -14.83
CA VAL A 35 -1.85 21.49 -14.47
C VAL A 35 -1.37 20.95 -13.11
N VAL A 36 -0.06 20.71 -12.96
CA VAL A 36 0.52 20.16 -11.72
C VAL A 36 0.22 21.06 -10.51
N ASN A 37 0.38 22.37 -10.67
CA ASN A 37 0.11 23.33 -9.60
C ASN A 37 -1.35 23.34 -9.18
N LYS A 38 -2.30 23.22 -10.14
CA LYS A 38 -3.73 23.19 -9.83
C LYS A 38 -4.15 21.91 -9.13
N VAL A 39 -3.63 20.75 -9.56
CA VAL A 39 -3.85 19.47 -8.86
C VAL A 39 -3.43 19.59 -7.40
N TYR A 40 -2.21 20.08 -7.14
CA TYR A 40 -1.74 20.32 -5.78
C TYR A 40 -2.66 21.28 -4.99
N GLN A 41 -2.94 22.46 -5.57
CA GLN A 41 -3.68 23.52 -4.89
C GLN A 41 -5.10 23.08 -4.51
N PHE A 42 -5.86 22.48 -5.43
CA PHE A 42 -7.23 22.07 -5.15
C PHE A 42 -7.29 20.86 -4.22
N CYS A 43 -6.35 19.92 -4.35
CA CYS A 43 -6.27 18.78 -3.42
C CYS A 43 -6.01 19.26 -1.98
N VAL A 44 -5.06 20.18 -1.79
CA VAL A 44 -4.77 20.79 -0.48
C VAL A 44 -5.96 21.60 0.03
N LEU A 45 -6.62 22.37 -0.83
CA LEU A 45 -7.79 23.16 -0.46
C LEU A 45 -8.93 22.27 0.04
N ALA A 46 -9.25 21.21 -0.70
CA ALA A 46 -10.28 20.24 -0.33
C ALA A 46 -9.94 19.56 1.01
N GLY A 47 -8.71 19.08 1.17
CA GLY A 47 -8.30 18.42 2.40
C GLY A 47 -8.31 19.35 3.62
N ASN A 48 -7.92 20.61 3.45
CA ASN A 48 -8.03 21.62 4.51
C ASN A 48 -9.48 21.95 4.85
N ALA A 49 -10.37 22.05 3.85
CA ALA A 49 -11.80 22.26 4.07
C ALA A 49 -12.42 21.12 4.88
N LEU A 50 -12.05 19.86 4.60
CA LEU A 50 -12.50 18.71 5.39
C LEU A 50 -11.99 18.79 6.84
N ASN A 51 -10.72 19.13 7.06
CA ASN A 51 -10.17 19.28 8.41
C ASN A 51 -10.84 20.38 9.25
N GLN A 52 -11.41 21.38 8.57
CA GLN A 52 -12.03 22.55 9.20
C GLN A 52 -13.54 22.40 9.37
N ASP A 53 -14.19 21.49 8.66
CA ASP A 53 -15.64 21.28 8.73
C ASP A 53 -16.01 20.54 10.04
N PRO A 54 -16.72 21.17 10.98
CA PRO A 54 -17.09 20.54 12.23
C PRO A 54 -18.28 19.57 12.09
N ASN A 55 -19.00 19.61 10.97
CA ASN A 55 -20.21 18.81 10.76
C ASN A 55 -19.94 17.45 10.12
N ILE A 56 -18.69 17.18 9.73
CA ILE A 56 -18.30 15.89 9.17
C ILE A 56 -17.52 15.07 10.19
N THR A 57 -17.77 13.76 10.19
CA THR A 57 -17.07 12.78 11.02
C THR A 57 -16.37 11.76 10.13
N PHE A 58 -15.61 12.25 9.16
CA PHE A 58 -14.88 11.41 8.23
C PHE A 58 -13.56 10.92 8.84
N ASP A 59 -13.19 9.70 8.49
CA ASP A 59 -11.85 9.17 8.75
C ASP A 59 -10.85 9.61 7.67
N ALA A 60 -9.57 9.27 7.88
CA ALA A 60 -8.51 9.61 6.93
C ALA A 60 -8.73 9.01 5.54
N ASN A 61 -9.31 7.80 5.46
CA ASN A 61 -9.53 7.14 4.18
C ASN A 61 -10.61 7.88 3.37
N GLN A 62 -11.73 8.22 4.00
CA GLN A 62 -12.79 9.00 3.38
C GLN A 62 -12.28 10.38 2.91
N ALA A 63 -11.40 11.02 3.70
CA ALA A 63 -10.78 12.28 3.32
C ALA A 63 -9.83 12.13 2.12
N CYS A 64 -9.02 11.06 2.08
CA CYS A 64 -8.17 10.74 0.93
C CYS A 64 -9.00 10.54 -0.33
N VAL A 65 -10.09 9.77 -0.28
CA VAL A 65 -10.96 9.51 -1.44
C VAL A 65 -11.54 10.82 -2.00
N ILE A 66 -12.03 11.71 -1.14
CA ILE A 66 -12.57 13.01 -1.57
C ILE A 66 -11.46 13.88 -2.19
N ALA A 67 -10.29 13.95 -1.55
CA ALA A 67 -9.16 14.73 -2.06
C ALA A 67 -8.60 14.16 -3.38
N GLN A 68 -8.68 12.84 -3.58
CA GLN A 68 -8.30 12.15 -4.80
C GLN A 68 -9.24 12.51 -5.96
N PHE A 69 -10.56 12.40 -5.76
CA PHE A 69 -11.54 12.84 -6.77
C PHE A 69 -11.26 14.27 -7.22
N ILE A 70 -10.99 15.18 -6.29
CA ILE A 70 -10.68 16.57 -6.62
C ILE A 70 -9.44 16.68 -7.50
N GLY A 71 -8.35 16.00 -7.13
CA GLY A 71 -7.10 16.09 -7.89
C GLY A 71 -7.21 15.47 -9.29
N GLU A 72 -7.87 14.32 -9.42
CA GLU A 72 -8.07 13.64 -10.71
C GLU A 72 -8.96 14.48 -11.65
N TRP A 73 -10.11 14.93 -11.18
CA TRP A 73 -10.99 15.77 -12.01
C TRP A 73 -10.36 17.13 -12.34
N THR A 74 -9.58 17.70 -11.43
CA THR A 74 -8.77 18.89 -11.71
C THR A 74 -7.78 18.64 -12.83
N PHE A 75 -7.06 17.52 -12.79
CA PHE A 75 -6.09 17.14 -13.82
C PHE A 75 -6.76 17.08 -15.19
N HIS A 76 -7.82 16.28 -15.33
CA HIS A 76 -8.51 16.12 -16.60
C HIS A 76 -9.13 17.42 -17.10
N LYS A 77 -9.84 18.17 -16.25
CA LYS A 77 -10.45 19.43 -16.70
C LYS A 77 -9.42 20.50 -17.02
N SER A 78 -8.27 20.52 -16.35
CA SER A 78 -7.21 21.47 -16.68
C SER A 78 -6.66 21.20 -18.09
N ILE A 79 -6.51 19.94 -18.49
CA ILE A 79 -6.13 19.55 -19.85
C ILE A 79 -7.23 19.92 -20.84
N ASP A 80 -8.50 19.69 -20.49
CA ASP A 80 -9.61 19.98 -21.39
C ASP A 80 -9.76 21.46 -21.68
N VAL A 81 -9.66 22.34 -20.67
CA VAL A 81 -9.73 23.79 -20.91
C VAL A 81 -8.58 24.29 -21.78
N ILE A 82 -7.41 23.66 -21.67
CA ILE A 82 -6.23 23.94 -22.51
C ILE A 82 -6.50 23.49 -23.96
N ARG A 83 -6.87 22.22 -24.16
CA ARG A 83 -7.12 21.64 -25.50
C ARG A 83 -8.32 22.25 -26.20
N ALA A 84 -9.31 22.71 -25.45
CA ALA A 84 -10.45 23.46 -25.92
C ALA A 84 -10.11 24.89 -26.39
N ASN A 85 -8.86 25.34 -26.24
CA ASN A 85 -8.43 26.70 -26.52
C ASN A 85 -9.26 27.76 -25.78
N ILE A 86 -9.70 27.46 -24.55
CA ILE A 86 -10.40 28.43 -23.71
C ILE A 86 -9.41 29.52 -23.29
N PRO A 87 -9.80 30.80 -23.25
CA PRO A 87 -8.95 31.87 -22.74
C PRO A 87 -8.40 31.57 -21.33
N GLN A 88 -7.09 31.75 -21.12
CA GLN A 88 -6.39 31.41 -19.88
C GLN A 88 -6.93 32.16 -18.65
N ASP A 89 -7.44 33.37 -18.83
CA ASP A 89 -8.08 34.15 -17.77
C ASP A 89 -9.40 33.52 -17.26
N CYS A 90 -9.91 32.49 -17.93
CA CYS A 90 -11.12 31.76 -17.55
C CYS A 90 -10.85 30.39 -16.93
N TRP A 91 -9.63 29.84 -17.06
CA TRP A 91 -9.32 28.48 -16.61
C TRP A 91 -9.58 28.29 -15.12
N ASP A 92 -9.08 29.21 -14.29
CA ASP A 92 -9.23 29.16 -12.83
C ASP A 92 -10.70 29.16 -12.41
N GLN A 93 -11.54 29.97 -13.06
CA GLN A 93 -12.96 30.05 -12.74
C GLN A 93 -13.66 28.72 -13.03
N ILE A 94 -13.43 28.13 -14.21
CA ILE A 94 -14.02 26.84 -14.58
C ILE A 94 -13.58 25.76 -13.61
N LEU A 95 -12.27 25.68 -13.33
CA LEU A 95 -11.75 24.63 -12.44
C LEU A 95 -12.27 24.79 -11.01
N GLN A 96 -12.48 26.00 -10.52
CA GLN A 96 -13.09 26.24 -9.20
C GLN A 96 -14.55 25.75 -9.16
N GLU A 97 -15.33 26.03 -10.19
CA GLU A 97 -16.73 25.57 -10.27
C GLU A 97 -16.82 24.05 -10.31
N VAL A 98 -15.99 23.40 -11.12
CA VAL A 98 -15.92 21.94 -11.19
C VAL A 98 -15.42 21.34 -9.87
N ALA A 99 -14.32 21.87 -9.31
CA ALA A 99 -13.76 21.36 -8.06
C ALA A 99 -14.76 21.48 -6.90
N PHE A 100 -15.53 22.57 -6.83
CA PHE A 100 -16.59 22.71 -5.84
C PHE A 100 -17.67 21.64 -6.01
N ALA A 101 -18.10 21.39 -7.25
CA ALA A 101 -19.12 20.41 -7.57
C ALA A 101 -18.68 18.97 -7.21
N VAL A 102 -17.44 18.61 -7.58
CA VAL A 102 -16.79 17.34 -7.19
C VAL A 102 -16.71 17.20 -5.68
N PHE A 103 -16.34 18.27 -4.97
CA PHE A 103 -16.13 18.24 -3.53
C PHE A 103 -17.42 17.92 -2.78
N GLU A 104 -18.49 18.65 -3.10
CA GLU A 104 -19.79 18.46 -2.46
C GLU A 104 -20.38 17.09 -2.81
N MET A 105 -20.28 16.65 -4.06
CA MET A 105 -20.78 15.35 -4.48
C MET A 105 -19.98 14.20 -3.84
N ALA A 106 -18.65 14.28 -3.78
CA ALA A 106 -17.81 13.28 -3.13
C ALA A 106 -18.07 13.22 -1.62
N LYS A 107 -18.30 14.35 -0.95
CA LYS A 107 -18.74 14.36 0.47
C LYS A 107 -20.08 13.65 0.65
N GLN A 108 -21.02 13.90 -0.26
CA GLN A 108 -22.34 13.27 -0.21
C GLN A 108 -22.24 11.76 -0.39
N THR A 109 -21.47 11.27 -1.36
CA THR A 109 -21.31 9.82 -1.62
C THR A 109 -20.66 9.11 -0.43
N GLN A 110 -19.66 9.72 0.21
CA GLN A 110 -19.05 9.19 1.43
C GLN A 110 -20.02 9.17 2.62
N THR A 111 -20.87 10.19 2.75
CA THR A 111 -21.90 10.26 3.80
C THR A 111 -22.97 9.18 3.60
N GLN A 112 -23.39 8.96 2.34
CA GLN A 112 -24.41 7.98 1.97
C GLN A 112 -23.86 6.54 1.91
N LYS A 113 -22.53 6.37 1.95
CA LYS A 113 -21.83 5.07 1.88
C LYS A 113 -22.26 4.23 0.66
N VAL A 114 -22.43 4.91 -0.48
CA VAL A 114 -22.69 4.25 -1.76
C VAL A 114 -21.46 3.47 -2.22
N SER A 115 -21.60 2.55 -3.18
CA SER A 115 -20.44 1.84 -3.73
C SER A 115 -19.51 2.80 -4.47
N GLN A 116 -18.26 2.40 -4.65
CA GLN A 116 -17.27 3.20 -5.38
C GLN A 116 -17.74 3.50 -6.81
N ASP A 117 -18.20 2.50 -7.56
CA ASP A 117 -18.73 2.69 -8.92
C ASP A 117 -19.88 3.70 -8.96
N GLN A 118 -20.78 3.66 -7.97
CA GLN A 118 -21.87 4.62 -7.86
C GLN A 118 -21.35 6.02 -7.52
N ALA A 119 -20.36 6.12 -6.63
CA ALA A 119 -19.75 7.39 -6.28
C ALA A 119 -19.08 8.05 -7.50
N VAL A 120 -18.33 7.28 -8.30
CA VAL A 120 -17.70 7.74 -9.54
C VAL A 120 -18.76 8.28 -10.50
N ALA A 121 -19.79 7.49 -10.79
CA ALA A 121 -20.86 7.90 -11.71
C ALA A 121 -21.61 9.16 -11.24
N MET A 122 -21.85 9.31 -9.93
CA MET A 122 -22.49 10.51 -9.38
C MET A 122 -21.61 11.75 -9.50
N VAL A 123 -20.31 11.61 -9.18
CA VAL A 123 -19.34 12.71 -9.32
C VAL A 123 -19.19 13.12 -10.78
N GLU A 124 -19.10 12.15 -11.70
CA GLU A 124 -19.00 12.40 -13.14
C GLU A 124 -20.17 13.23 -13.67
N GLN A 125 -21.41 12.85 -13.33
CA GLN A 125 -22.61 13.59 -13.74
C GLN A 125 -22.56 15.06 -13.27
N GLU A 126 -22.08 15.28 -12.05
CA GLU A 126 -21.99 16.61 -11.47
C GLU A 126 -20.84 17.43 -12.10
N VAL A 127 -19.72 16.79 -12.46
CA VAL A 127 -18.63 17.42 -13.23
C VAL A 127 -19.11 17.87 -14.60
N LEU A 128 -19.82 17.00 -15.33
CA LEU A 128 -20.37 17.33 -16.64
C LEU A 128 -21.34 18.50 -16.56
N ALA A 129 -22.27 18.46 -15.61
CA ALA A 129 -23.25 19.52 -15.41
C ALA A 129 -22.58 20.87 -15.05
N SER A 130 -21.60 20.85 -14.13
CA SER A 130 -20.89 22.07 -13.73
C SER A 130 -20.02 22.62 -14.87
N TYR A 131 -19.29 21.77 -15.59
CA TYR A 131 -18.47 22.19 -16.73
C TYR A 131 -19.32 22.77 -17.87
N GLU A 132 -20.41 22.10 -18.25
CA GLU A 132 -21.34 22.62 -19.25
C GLU A 132 -21.91 23.99 -18.83
N LYS A 133 -22.28 24.13 -17.55
CA LYS A 133 -22.76 25.41 -17.01
C LYS A 133 -21.71 26.50 -17.16
N SER A 134 -20.47 26.27 -16.74
CA SER A 134 -19.37 27.24 -16.86
C SER A 134 -19.15 27.65 -18.32
N LEU A 135 -19.13 26.69 -19.24
CA LEU A 135 -18.99 26.98 -20.68
C LEU A 135 -20.12 27.85 -21.21
N ARG A 136 -21.37 27.55 -20.84
CA ARG A 136 -22.54 28.36 -21.24
C ARG A 136 -22.47 29.78 -20.69
N GLU A 137 -21.91 29.99 -19.50
CA GLU A 137 -21.66 31.33 -18.96
C GLU A 137 -20.58 32.08 -19.75
N LEU A 138 -19.53 31.38 -20.20
CA LEU A 138 -18.52 31.95 -21.08
C LEU A 138 -19.06 32.33 -22.46
N VAL A 139 -20.04 31.58 -22.98
CA VAL A 139 -20.74 31.99 -24.20
C VAL A 139 -21.57 33.25 -23.99
N LYS A 140 -22.31 33.33 -22.89
CA LYS A 140 -23.11 34.53 -22.56
C LYS A 140 -22.24 35.79 -22.44
N THR A 141 -21.01 35.64 -21.96
CA THR A 141 -20.05 36.75 -21.83
C THR A 141 -19.23 36.98 -23.11
N GLY A 142 -19.44 36.19 -24.16
CA GLY A 142 -18.78 36.32 -25.47
C GLY A 142 -17.33 35.85 -25.50
N LYS A 143 -16.86 35.14 -24.46
CA LYS A 143 -15.50 34.61 -24.36
C LYS A 143 -15.31 33.28 -25.10
N VAL A 144 -16.39 32.54 -25.32
CA VAL A 144 -16.45 31.30 -26.10
C VAL A 144 -17.60 31.40 -27.08
N LYS A 145 -17.50 30.80 -28.27
CA LYS A 145 -18.62 30.77 -29.22
C LYS A 145 -19.51 29.56 -28.99
N GLU A 146 -20.81 29.72 -29.23
CA GLU A 146 -21.79 28.62 -29.10
C GLU A 146 -21.45 27.41 -30.00
N GLU A 147 -20.90 27.67 -31.20
CA GLU A 147 -20.46 26.62 -32.14
C GLU A 147 -19.34 25.74 -31.58
N ASP A 148 -18.52 26.28 -30.70
CA ASP A 148 -17.38 25.58 -30.11
C ASP A 148 -17.80 24.74 -28.91
N VAL A 149 -18.88 25.09 -28.20
CA VAL A 149 -19.33 24.38 -26.99
C VAL A 149 -19.63 22.91 -27.26
N SER A 150 -20.36 22.62 -28.35
CA SER A 150 -20.71 21.23 -28.68
C SER A 150 -19.47 20.38 -28.99
N ASN A 151 -18.47 21.00 -29.64
CA ASN A 151 -17.19 20.35 -29.90
C ASN A 151 -16.42 20.15 -28.59
N ILE A 152 -16.32 21.17 -27.74
CA ILE A 152 -15.60 21.09 -26.46
C ILE A 152 -16.19 20.01 -25.55
N LEU A 153 -17.52 19.93 -25.45
CA LEU A 153 -18.20 18.91 -24.66
C LEU A 153 -17.99 17.50 -25.24
N ALA A 154 -17.94 17.36 -26.57
CA ALA A 154 -17.64 16.09 -27.22
C ALA A 154 -16.17 15.64 -27.08
N HIS A 155 -15.23 16.59 -26.96
CA HIS A 155 -13.81 16.30 -26.68
C HIS A 155 -13.58 16.07 -25.19
N SER A 156 -14.44 16.60 -24.32
CA SER A 156 -14.53 16.29 -22.90
C SER A 156 -15.13 14.89 -22.65
N ASN A 157 -15.15 14.01 -23.67
CA ASN A 157 -15.52 12.61 -23.53
C ASN A 157 -14.50 11.89 -22.63
N ILE A 158 -14.89 11.89 -21.37
CA ILE A 158 -14.51 11.06 -20.23
C ILE A 158 -14.49 9.54 -20.57
N ASP A 159 -14.86 9.13 -21.78
CA ASP A 159 -14.53 7.80 -22.33
C ASP A 159 -13.03 7.50 -22.25
N GLN A 160 -12.19 8.54 -22.40
CA GLN A 160 -10.76 8.40 -22.13
C GLN A 160 -10.44 8.27 -20.65
N MET A 161 -11.29 8.70 -19.71
CA MET A 161 -11.11 8.49 -18.27
C MET A 161 -11.44 7.04 -17.90
N VAL A 162 -12.46 6.41 -18.47
CA VAL A 162 -12.69 4.95 -18.31
C VAL A 162 -11.53 4.15 -18.94
N GLN A 163 -11.00 4.57 -20.09
CA GLN A 163 -9.81 3.95 -20.70
C GLN A 163 -8.48 4.34 -20.02
N SER A 164 -8.47 5.44 -19.26
CA SER A 164 -7.34 5.88 -18.42
C SER A 164 -7.50 5.43 -16.97
N GLU A 165 -8.62 4.85 -16.56
CA GLU A 165 -8.76 4.00 -15.38
C GLU A 165 -8.30 2.57 -15.73
N GLU A 166 -8.43 2.18 -17.01
CA GLU A 166 -7.74 1.00 -17.57
C GLU A 166 -6.22 1.23 -17.79
N ASN A 167 -5.70 2.48 -17.78
CA ASN A 167 -4.29 2.81 -18.11
C ASN A 167 -3.52 3.77 -17.17
N MET A 168 -4.16 4.49 -16.24
CA MET A 168 -3.57 4.82 -14.94
C MET A 168 -3.98 3.68 -14.03
N PRO A 169 -3.08 3.18 -13.18
CA PRO A 169 -3.45 2.06 -12.36
C PRO A 169 -4.59 2.48 -11.43
N GLU A 170 -5.82 1.98 -11.66
CA GLU A 170 -6.40 1.09 -10.65
C GLU A 170 -5.21 0.32 -10.12
N MET A 171 -4.81 0.47 -8.84
CA MET A 171 -3.78 -0.41 -8.31
C MET A 171 -4.23 -1.79 -8.72
N SER A 172 -3.53 -2.36 -9.70
CA SER A 172 -3.97 -3.62 -10.26
C SER A 172 -4.08 -4.57 -9.08
N LYS A 173 -4.91 -5.61 -9.14
CA LYS A 173 -4.89 -6.60 -8.04
C LYS A 173 -3.46 -7.02 -7.69
N GLU A 174 -2.54 -6.99 -8.66
CA GLU A 174 -1.10 -7.12 -8.46
C GLU A 174 -0.43 -6.00 -7.66
N GLU A 175 -0.74 -4.73 -7.91
CA GLU A 175 -0.22 -3.58 -7.16
C GLU A 175 -0.85 -3.41 -5.78
N GLU A 176 -2.15 -3.67 -5.62
CA GLU A 176 -2.79 -3.79 -4.30
C GLU A 176 -2.11 -4.91 -3.49
N GLU A 177 -1.90 -6.06 -4.12
CA GLU A 177 -1.23 -7.18 -3.48
C GLU A 177 0.23 -6.87 -3.16
N LYS A 178 0.94 -6.11 -4.02
CA LYS A 178 2.30 -5.60 -3.73
C LYS A 178 2.31 -4.63 -2.57
N THR A 179 1.36 -3.70 -2.51
CA THR A 179 1.21 -2.75 -1.40
C THR A 179 0.98 -3.47 -0.09
N ILE A 180 0.06 -4.44 -0.06
CA ILE A 180 -0.20 -5.28 1.12
C ILE A 180 1.04 -6.11 1.49
N LYS A 181 1.74 -6.69 0.51
CA LYS A 181 3.01 -7.42 0.69
C LYS A 181 4.07 -6.54 1.35
N TYR A 182 4.33 -5.36 0.81
CA TYR A 182 5.38 -4.47 1.29
C TYR A 182 5.05 -3.89 2.66
N ALA A 183 3.79 -3.49 2.90
CA ALA A 183 3.32 -3.06 4.22
C ALA A 183 3.46 -4.18 5.26
N SER A 184 3.07 -5.42 4.92
CA SER A 184 3.22 -6.59 5.79
C SER A 184 4.68 -6.89 6.14
N ILE A 185 5.56 -6.84 5.14
CA ILE A 185 7.01 -7.05 5.35
C ILE A 185 7.59 -5.91 6.19
N ALA A 186 7.22 -4.65 5.94
CA ALA A 186 7.67 -3.50 6.72
C ALA A 186 7.29 -3.61 8.20
N LEU A 187 6.06 -4.03 8.50
CA LEU A 187 5.60 -4.30 9.87
C LEU A 187 6.41 -5.42 10.53
N LEU A 188 6.67 -6.52 9.82
CA LEU A 188 7.55 -7.59 10.32
C LEU A 188 8.96 -7.09 10.60
N LEU A 189 9.57 -6.35 9.67
CA LEU A 189 10.94 -5.84 9.81
C LEU A 189 11.06 -4.86 10.97
N LYS A 190 10.04 -4.03 11.23
CA LYS A 190 9.98 -3.14 12.41
C LYS A 190 10.15 -3.90 13.74
N THR A 191 9.70 -5.16 13.82
CA THR A 191 9.84 -5.99 15.03
C THR A 191 11.22 -6.66 15.19
N LEU A 192 12.07 -6.63 14.17
CA LEU A 192 13.37 -7.30 14.18
C LEU A 192 14.49 -6.36 14.66
N PRO A 193 15.65 -6.89 15.10
CA PRO A 193 16.86 -6.08 15.32
C PRO A 193 17.47 -5.59 13.98
N ASP A 194 18.10 -4.42 13.99
CA ASP A 194 18.63 -3.75 12.77
C ASP A 194 19.56 -4.64 11.95
N ILE A 195 20.44 -5.40 12.60
CA ILE A 195 21.36 -6.34 11.93
C ILE A 195 20.60 -7.36 11.07
N LYS A 196 19.45 -7.84 11.55
CA LYS A 196 18.61 -8.79 10.81
C LYS A 196 17.81 -8.10 9.71
N LYS A 197 17.32 -6.87 9.97
CA LYS A 197 16.62 -6.06 8.96
C LYS A 197 17.50 -5.82 7.75
N GLU A 198 18.71 -5.31 7.96
CA GLU A 198 19.67 -5.02 6.88
C GLU A 198 20.04 -6.27 6.09
N LYS A 199 20.23 -7.40 6.78
CA LYS A 199 20.50 -8.67 6.09
C LYS A 199 19.33 -9.09 5.19
N ILE A 200 18.09 -8.95 5.65
CA ILE A 200 16.90 -9.27 4.84
C ILE A 200 16.75 -8.27 3.68
N LEU A 201 16.86 -6.97 3.94
CA LEU A 201 16.76 -5.92 2.93
C LEU A 201 17.84 -6.02 1.85
N SER A 202 19.04 -6.50 2.20
CA SER A 202 20.14 -6.72 1.25
C SER A 202 19.90 -7.88 0.27
N ALA A 203 18.96 -8.77 0.59
CA ALA A 203 18.60 -9.92 -0.24
C ALA A 203 17.44 -9.64 -1.21
N LEU A 204 16.83 -8.45 -1.14
CA LEU A 204 15.71 -8.02 -2.00
C LEU A 204 16.21 -7.21 -3.20
N GLY A 205 15.37 -7.10 -4.23
CA GLY A 205 15.64 -6.20 -5.36
C GLY A 205 15.68 -4.73 -4.92
N THR A 206 16.42 -3.89 -5.64
CA THR A 206 16.61 -2.47 -5.30
C THR A 206 15.29 -1.71 -5.16
N GLN A 207 14.34 -1.94 -6.07
CA GLN A 207 13.04 -1.28 -6.05
C GLN A 207 12.18 -1.71 -4.86
N GLU A 208 12.09 -3.01 -4.60
CA GLU A 208 11.31 -3.58 -3.48
C GLU A 208 11.86 -3.11 -2.13
N LYS A 209 13.19 -3.07 -2.01
CA LYS A 209 13.90 -2.60 -0.82
C LYS A 209 13.52 -1.16 -0.48
N GLU A 210 13.51 -0.26 -1.47
CA GLU A 210 13.19 1.16 -1.23
C GLU A 210 11.70 1.35 -0.89
N GLN A 211 10.79 0.63 -1.54
CA GLN A 211 9.36 0.70 -1.18
C GLN A 211 9.10 0.18 0.24
N ILE A 212 9.70 -0.95 0.64
CA ILE A 212 9.57 -1.48 2.01
C ILE A 212 10.14 -0.49 3.04
N LYS A 213 11.27 0.17 2.73
CA LYS A 213 11.82 1.22 3.61
C LYS A 213 10.88 2.41 3.74
N MET A 214 10.22 2.84 2.66
CA MET A 214 9.21 3.91 2.72
C MET A 214 8.09 3.54 3.70
N PHE A 215 7.54 2.32 3.60
CA PHE A 215 6.55 1.83 4.57
C PHE A 215 7.09 1.80 6.01
N MET A 216 8.34 1.38 6.21
CA MET A 216 8.95 1.39 7.55
C MET A 216 9.08 2.79 8.17
N GLN A 217 9.15 3.84 7.35
CA GLN A 217 9.23 5.22 7.83
C GLN A 217 7.85 5.80 8.20
N ILE A 218 6.75 5.15 7.79
CA ILE A 218 5.40 5.59 8.12
C ILE A 218 5.17 5.45 9.65
N PRO A 219 4.83 6.54 10.35
CA PRO A 219 4.45 6.50 11.76
C PRO A 219 3.13 5.74 11.96
N ASP A 220 3.08 4.91 13.00
CA ASP A 220 1.91 4.11 13.39
C ASP A 220 1.30 3.31 12.24
N LEU A 221 2.15 2.78 11.35
CA LEU A 221 1.75 1.99 10.18
C LEU A 221 0.75 0.88 10.55
N GLU A 222 0.90 0.26 11.71
CA GLU A 222 0.02 -0.78 12.26
C GLU A 222 -1.45 -0.34 12.39
N THR A 223 -1.71 0.97 12.50
CA THR A 223 -3.07 1.54 12.57
C THR A 223 -3.60 1.96 11.20
N LYS A 224 -2.76 1.97 10.18
CA LYS A 224 -3.04 2.47 8.83
C LYS A 224 -3.22 1.38 7.79
N VAL A 225 -3.15 0.12 8.20
CA VAL A 225 -3.31 -1.06 7.34
C VAL A 225 -4.50 -1.90 7.78
N ASP A 226 -5.13 -2.60 6.84
CA ASP A 226 -6.20 -3.54 7.16
C ASP A 226 -5.62 -4.79 7.85
N PRO A 227 -5.92 -5.03 9.14
CA PRO A 227 -5.36 -6.15 9.88
C PRO A 227 -5.78 -7.52 9.32
N VAL A 228 -6.92 -7.62 8.64
CA VAL A 228 -7.43 -8.87 8.04
C VAL A 228 -6.59 -9.23 6.81
N LEU A 229 -6.32 -8.26 5.95
CA LEU A 229 -5.51 -8.48 4.74
C LEU A 229 -4.05 -8.80 5.08
N ILE A 230 -3.49 -8.11 6.09
CA ILE A 230 -2.15 -8.40 6.60
C ILE A 230 -2.08 -9.83 7.16
N ASP A 231 -3.04 -10.24 8.00
CA ASP A 231 -3.06 -11.60 8.57
C ASP A 231 -3.22 -12.69 7.50
N GLN A 232 -4.07 -12.46 6.49
CA GLN A 232 -4.23 -13.37 5.35
C GLN A 232 -2.92 -13.51 4.57
N PHE A 233 -2.26 -12.39 4.26
CA PHE A 233 -0.98 -12.42 3.57
C PHE A 233 0.07 -13.18 4.37
N LEU A 234 0.21 -12.90 5.67
CA LEU A 234 1.19 -13.56 6.53
C LEU A 234 0.95 -15.07 6.65
N LYS A 235 -0.32 -15.50 6.70
CA LYS A 235 -0.69 -16.92 6.67
C LYS A 235 -0.29 -17.59 5.36
N ASN A 236 -0.62 -16.97 4.22
CA ASN A 236 -0.26 -17.48 2.90
C ASN A 236 1.27 -17.53 2.71
N PHE A 237 1.96 -16.48 3.14
CA PHE A 237 3.42 -16.38 3.11
C PHE A 237 4.07 -17.50 3.93
N LYS A 238 3.53 -17.78 5.13
CA LYS A 238 4.01 -18.87 5.98
C LYS A 238 3.75 -20.26 5.36
N GLN A 239 2.64 -20.45 4.67
CA GLN A 239 2.31 -21.71 4.01
C GLN A 239 3.18 -21.96 2.76
N ASN A 240 3.51 -20.90 2.03
CA ASN A 240 4.29 -20.97 0.80
C ASN A 240 5.81 -20.84 1.02
N MET A 241 6.23 -20.47 2.23
CA MET A 241 7.64 -20.51 2.61
C MET A 241 8.16 -21.94 2.39
N PRO A 242 9.21 -22.13 1.58
CA PRO A 242 9.83 -23.44 1.46
C PRO A 242 10.24 -23.84 2.88
N SER A 243 9.82 -25.04 3.30
CA SER A 243 10.34 -25.62 4.53
C SER A 243 11.86 -25.56 4.40
N ILE A 244 12.52 -24.69 5.17
CA ILE A 244 13.97 -24.64 5.18
C ILE A 244 14.35 -25.98 5.78
N LYS A 245 14.59 -26.98 4.94
CA LYS A 245 15.14 -28.26 5.31
C LYS A 245 16.56 -27.94 5.78
N ARG A 246 16.68 -27.50 7.01
CA ARG A 246 17.98 -27.27 7.63
C ARG A 246 18.60 -28.65 7.69
N HIS A 247 19.68 -28.86 6.95
CA HIS A 247 20.54 -29.99 7.21
C HIS A 247 21.19 -29.75 8.57
N ILE A 248 20.54 -30.23 9.63
CA ILE A 248 20.95 -30.06 11.03
C ILE A 248 22.04 -31.09 11.39
N TYR A 249 22.97 -31.40 10.48
CA TYR A 249 24.06 -32.34 10.80
C TYR A 249 24.88 -31.84 11.99
N SER A 250 25.20 -30.55 12.05
CA SER A 250 26.09 -30.02 13.10
C SER A 250 25.52 -30.10 14.52
N GLN A 251 24.19 -30.08 14.68
CA GLN A 251 23.56 -30.12 16.01
C GLN A 251 23.23 -31.55 16.45
N ALA A 252 22.82 -32.41 15.51
CA ALA A 252 22.69 -33.84 15.75
C ALA A 252 24.03 -34.44 16.20
N ASN A 253 25.15 -34.00 15.60
CA ASN A 253 26.50 -34.41 15.97
C ASN A 253 26.83 -34.16 17.46
N SER A 254 26.24 -33.14 18.10
CA SER A 254 26.54 -32.83 19.50
C SER A 254 25.86 -33.78 20.50
N ILE A 255 24.71 -34.34 20.13
CA ILE A 255 24.04 -35.40 20.90
C ILE A 255 24.63 -36.75 20.49
N MET A 256 24.93 -36.95 19.21
CA MET A 256 25.55 -38.16 18.69
C MET A 256 26.95 -38.39 19.25
N SER A 257 27.75 -37.33 19.49
CA SER A 257 29.06 -37.46 20.14
C SER A 257 28.98 -37.96 21.59
N LEU A 258 27.81 -37.90 22.24
CA LEU A 258 27.61 -38.53 23.54
C LEU A 258 27.71 -40.07 23.45
N LYS A 259 27.49 -40.66 22.26
CA LYS A 259 27.66 -42.10 22.01
C LYS A 259 29.11 -42.56 22.15
N GLU A 260 30.08 -41.63 22.18
CA GLU A 260 31.48 -41.95 22.48
C GLU A 260 31.67 -42.41 23.94
N ARG A 261 30.76 -42.02 24.86
CA ARG A 261 30.88 -42.29 26.30
C ARG A 261 29.65 -42.95 26.93
N PHE A 262 28.48 -42.89 26.29
CA PHE A 262 27.21 -43.38 26.84
C PHE A 262 26.40 -44.17 25.81
N THR A 263 25.59 -45.12 26.27
CA THR A 263 24.70 -45.90 25.41
C THR A 263 23.44 -45.13 25.03
N ASP A 264 22.81 -45.50 23.92
CA ASP A 264 21.53 -44.92 23.47
C ASP A 264 20.45 -45.00 24.56
N LEU A 265 20.43 -46.07 25.36
CA LEU A 265 19.47 -46.25 26.44
C LEU A 265 19.69 -45.26 27.58
N GLU A 266 20.95 -45.00 27.95
CA GLU A 266 21.30 -44.03 29.00
C GLU A 266 20.90 -42.61 28.59
N ILE A 267 21.18 -42.24 27.34
CA ILE A 267 20.81 -40.93 26.79
C ILE A 267 19.29 -40.77 26.74
N LYS A 268 18.54 -41.78 26.27
CA LYS A 268 17.07 -41.74 26.19
C LYS A 268 16.39 -41.71 27.55
N LYS A 269 16.96 -42.37 28.57
CA LYS A 269 16.43 -42.32 29.94
C LYS A 269 16.40 -40.91 30.51
N VAL A 270 17.36 -40.06 30.15
CA VAL A 270 17.40 -38.66 30.60
C VAL A 270 16.19 -37.87 30.11
N THR A 271 15.69 -38.16 28.90
CA THR A 271 14.57 -37.42 28.30
C THR A 271 13.23 -38.15 28.39
N GLN A 272 13.15 -39.32 29.05
CA GLN A 272 11.94 -40.16 29.07
C GLN A 272 10.68 -39.44 29.59
N PHE A 273 10.82 -38.50 30.53
CA PHE A 273 9.73 -37.71 31.10
C PHE A 273 9.51 -36.35 30.41
N GLU A 274 10.30 -36.03 29.39
CA GLU A 274 10.20 -34.77 28.65
C GLU A 274 9.04 -34.78 27.65
N ARG A 275 8.70 -33.59 27.11
CA ARG A 275 7.67 -33.46 26.07
C ARG A 275 7.99 -34.36 24.86
N LYS A 276 6.95 -34.95 24.25
CA LYS A 276 7.07 -35.85 23.09
C LYS A 276 8.04 -35.34 22.01
N LYS A 277 7.95 -34.05 21.65
CA LYS A 277 8.85 -33.42 20.66
C LYS A 277 10.34 -33.50 21.03
N ILE A 278 10.69 -33.37 22.31
CA ILE A 278 12.08 -33.45 22.78
C ILE A 278 12.57 -34.90 22.70
N ARG A 279 11.73 -35.87 23.11
CA ARG A 279 12.06 -37.29 23.00
C ARG A 279 12.28 -37.71 21.56
N ASP A 280 11.32 -37.40 20.69
CA ASP A 280 11.39 -37.69 19.26
C ASP A 280 12.70 -37.12 18.67
N TYR A 281 13.02 -35.85 18.97
CA TYR A 281 14.27 -35.21 18.51
C TYR A 281 15.54 -35.96 18.96
N VAL A 282 15.64 -36.32 20.24
CA VAL A 282 16.81 -37.06 20.76
C VAL A 282 16.90 -38.44 20.12
N ASP A 283 15.78 -39.14 19.97
CA ASP A 283 15.72 -40.42 19.26
C ASP A 283 16.25 -40.29 17.83
N TYR A 284 15.83 -39.25 17.10
CA TYR A 284 16.33 -38.98 15.75
C TYR A 284 17.83 -38.67 15.72
N CYS A 285 18.36 -37.88 16.65
CA CYS A 285 19.79 -37.57 16.69
C CYS A 285 20.68 -38.80 16.94
N LEU A 286 20.14 -39.86 17.55
CA LEU A 286 20.89 -41.09 17.84
C LEU A 286 20.87 -42.10 16.68
N VAL A 287 20.01 -41.90 15.68
CA VAL A 287 19.86 -42.76 14.50
C VAL A 287 20.93 -42.41 13.48
N ASP A 288 21.80 -43.38 13.17
CA ASP A 288 22.95 -43.23 12.28
C ASP A 288 22.55 -43.40 10.80
N ILE A 289 21.67 -42.51 10.31
CA ILE A 289 21.23 -42.52 8.91
C ILE A 289 21.66 -41.21 8.23
N PRO A 290 22.57 -41.26 7.24
CA PRO A 290 23.11 -40.08 6.59
C PRO A 290 22.10 -39.25 5.81
N THR A 291 20.84 -39.64 5.72
CA THR A 291 19.80 -38.98 4.91
C THR A 291 18.47 -38.82 5.65
N ALA A 292 18.41 -39.16 6.94
CA ALA A 292 17.17 -39.08 7.69
C ALA A 292 16.79 -37.61 7.95
N TYR A 293 15.71 -37.19 7.30
CA TYR A 293 15.00 -35.96 7.61
C TYR A 293 14.63 -35.96 9.10
N ILE A 294 15.06 -34.93 9.83
CA ILE A 294 14.67 -34.75 11.25
C ILE A 294 13.33 -34.02 11.26
N PRO A 295 12.21 -34.68 11.60
CA PRO A 295 10.88 -34.05 11.55
C PRO A 295 10.65 -33.03 12.67
N VAL A 296 11.55 -32.94 13.66
CA VAL A 296 11.48 -31.98 14.75
C VAL A 296 12.59 -30.94 14.63
N GLU A 297 12.26 -29.80 14.03
CA GLU A 297 13.20 -28.68 13.92
C GLU A 297 13.23 -27.85 15.21
N PHE A 298 14.25 -28.09 16.04
CA PHE A 298 14.63 -27.13 17.09
C PHE A 298 15.63 -26.11 16.53
N SER A 299 15.59 -24.88 17.07
CA SER A 299 16.63 -23.89 16.76
C SER A 299 18.00 -24.34 17.34
N PRO A 300 19.14 -23.86 16.81
CA PRO A 300 20.46 -24.22 17.33
C PRO A 300 20.60 -23.96 18.84
N GLN A 301 20.00 -22.87 19.33
CA GLN A 301 20.00 -22.51 20.74
C GLN A 301 19.21 -23.53 21.58
N VAL A 302 18.03 -23.94 21.11
CA VAL A 302 17.22 -24.95 21.82
C VAL A 302 17.89 -26.32 21.78
N SER A 303 18.51 -26.70 20.66
CA SER A 303 19.30 -27.92 20.56
C SER A 303 20.49 -27.92 21.54
N SER A 304 21.21 -26.80 21.65
CA SER A 304 22.30 -26.65 22.63
C SER A 304 21.80 -26.76 24.07
N ILE A 305 20.66 -26.17 24.40
CA ILE A 305 20.02 -26.30 25.71
C ILE A 305 19.69 -27.77 26.01
N ILE A 306 19.08 -28.48 25.05
CA ILE A 306 18.76 -29.91 25.19
C ILE A 306 20.03 -30.73 25.41
N THR A 307 21.09 -30.47 24.63
CA THR A 307 22.37 -31.17 24.73
C THR A 307 23.02 -30.94 26.10
N ASN A 308 23.06 -29.69 26.57
CA ASN A 308 23.62 -29.33 27.87
C ASN A 308 22.80 -29.92 29.03
N TYR A 309 21.47 -29.94 28.90
CA TYR A 309 20.59 -30.62 29.85
C TYR A 309 20.93 -32.11 29.95
N ILE A 310 21.07 -32.80 28.81
CA ILE A 310 21.44 -34.22 28.78
C ILE A 310 22.80 -34.43 29.45
N LYS A 311 23.82 -33.64 29.07
CA LYS A 311 25.16 -33.69 29.67
C LYS A 311 25.14 -33.47 31.19
N SER A 312 24.28 -32.57 31.69
CA SER A 312 24.17 -32.28 33.13
C SER A 312 23.54 -33.40 33.95
N LYS A 313 22.85 -34.34 33.31
CA LYS A 313 22.10 -35.43 33.95
C LYS A 313 22.75 -36.80 33.74
N LEU A 314 23.68 -36.90 32.78
CA LEU A 314 24.52 -38.08 32.61
C LEU A 314 25.63 -38.08 33.67
N PRO A 315 26.00 -39.26 34.21
CA PRO A 315 27.13 -39.39 35.12
C PRO A 315 28.44 -39.00 34.41
N ALA A 316 29.39 -38.39 35.14
CA ALA A 316 30.64 -37.86 34.60
C ALA A 316 31.58 -38.91 33.98
#